data_AF-A0A2H0QU85-F1
#
_entry.id   AF-A0A2H0QU85-F1
#
_cell.length_a   1.000
_cell.length_b   1.000
_cell.length_c   1.000
_cell.angle_alpha   90.00
_cell.angle_beta   90.00
_cell.angle_gamma   90.00
#
_symmetry.space_group_name_H-M   'P 1'
#
loop_
_entity.id
_entity.type
_entity.pdbx_description
1 polymer ?
#
loop_
_entity_poly.entity_id
_entity_poly.type
_entity_poly.pdbx_seq_one_letter_code
_entity_poly.pdbx_strand_id
1 'polypeptide(L)'
;MFMAEFICTNCGYQGKRRAIKPGSRGMEIILWVVFLIPGPFYTLWRMLGKKWKCPQCEQINTMFSVGSKLGKLKLDEINSDISDEKLAKIPNMWEADVKEYNKKHGIINQPKTIIKEKSDKDQKW
;
A
#
# COMPACT_ATOMS: atom_id res chain seq x y z
N MET A 1 -8.43 4.93 -20.45
CA MET A 1 -8.27 5.07 -18.99
C MET A 1 -7.24 4.04 -18.54
N PHE A 2 -6.09 4.49 -18.03
CA PHE A 2 -5.06 3.58 -17.51
C PHE A 2 -5.46 3.13 -16.11
N MET A 3 -6.13 1.98 -16.02
CA MET A 3 -6.30 1.27 -14.75
C MET A 3 -4.89 0.87 -14.29
N ALA A 4 -4.44 1.38 -13.15
CA ALA A 4 -3.24 0.84 -12.50
C ALA A 4 -3.48 -0.66 -12.27
N GLU A 5 -2.76 -1.49 -13.01
CA GLU A 5 -3.05 -2.93 -13.05
C GLU A 5 -2.64 -3.62 -11.75
N PHE A 6 -1.62 -3.09 -11.06
CA PHE A 6 -1.09 -3.62 -9.80
C PHE A 6 -0.74 -2.52 -8.80
N ILE A 7 -0.90 -2.85 -7.51
CA ILE A 7 -0.51 -2.05 -6.36
C ILE A 7 0.40 -2.86 -5.43
N CYS A 8 1.43 -2.21 -4.88
CA CYS A 8 2.29 -2.79 -3.86
C CYS A 8 1.72 -2.60 -2.45
N THR A 9 1.56 -3.66 -1.68
CA THR A 9 1.04 -3.60 -0.30
C THR A 9 2.04 -3.06 0.72
N ASN A 10 3.34 -3.04 0.39
CA ASN A 10 4.38 -2.56 1.29
C ASN A 10 4.60 -1.04 1.12
N CYS A 11 4.81 -0.55 -0.11
CA CYS A 11 5.14 0.86 -0.36
C CYS A 11 4.03 1.68 -1.03
N GLY A 12 2.91 1.07 -1.42
CA GLY A 12 1.81 1.79 -2.10
C GLY A 12 2.05 2.12 -3.58
N TYR A 13 3.18 1.73 -4.16
CA TYR A 13 3.47 1.95 -5.60
C TYR A 13 2.40 1.32 -6.50
N GLN A 14 1.89 2.10 -7.45
CA GLN A 14 0.89 1.70 -8.44
C GLN A 14 1.53 1.68 -9.83
N GLY A 15 1.51 0.51 -10.50
CA GLY A 15 2.07 0.41 -11.85
C GLY A 15 2.51 -0.99 -12.25
N LYS A 16 3.41 -1.06 -13.24
CA LYS A 16 3.90 -2.33 -13.78
C LYS A 16 4.85 -3.04 -12.80
N ARG A 17 4.62 -4.33 -12.62
CA ARG A 17 5.50 -5.24 -11.86
C ARG A 17 6.76 -5.60 -12.64
N ARG A 18 7.90 -5.74 -11.96
CA ARG A 18 9.18 -6.16 -12.57
C ARG A 18 9.37 -7.66 -12.36
N ALA A 19 9.63 -8.40 -13.44
CA ALA A 19 9.98 -9.82 -13.33
C ALA A 19 11.46 -9.99 -12.95
N ILE A 20 11.72 -10.89 -12.01
CA ILE A 20 13.07 -11.35 -11.67
C ILE A 20 13.19 -12.85 -11.96
N LYS A 21 14.22 -13.23 -12.70
CA LYS A 21 14.55 -14.62 -12.99
C LYS A 21 15.56 -15.12 -11.95
N PRO A 22 15.35 -16.29 -11.33
CA PRO A 22 16.37 -16.89 -10.48
C PRO A 22 17.59 -17.29 -11.32
N GLY A 23 18.77 -17.29 -10.70
CA GLY A 23 20.02 -17.78 -11.31
C GLY A 23 20.68 -16.84 -12.34
N SER A 24 21.92 -17.18 -12.71
CA SER A 24 22.73 -16.41 -13.64
C SER A 24 22.50 -16.85 -15.09
N ARG A 25 22.66 -15.93 -16.05
CA ARG A 25 22.67 -16.30 -17.49
C ARG A 25 23.89 -17.14 -17.87
N GLY A 26 25.02 -16.94 -17.19
CA GLY A 26 26.25 -17.69 -17.46
C GLY A 26 26.12 -19.18 -17.16
N MET A 27 25.45 -19.55 -16.07
CA MET A 27 25.26 -20.97 -15.71
C MET A 27 24.45 -21.72 -16.77
N GLU A 28 23.47 -21.06 -17.38
CA GLU A 28 22.68 -21.64 -18.47
C GLU A 28 23.58 -21.99 -19.67
N ILE A 29 24.48 -21.08 -20.06
CA ILE A 29 25.41 -21.29 -21.17
C ILE A 29 26.39 -22.43 -20.86
N ILE A 30 26.96 -22.44 -19.65
CA ILE A 30 27.91 -23.48 -19.24
C ILE A 30 27.24 -24.87 -19.29
N LEU A 31 26.02 -25.01 -18.77
CA LEU A 31 25.32 -26.29 -18.82
C LEU A 31 25.03 -26.73 -20.24
N TRP A 32 24.62 -25.82 -21.13
CA TRP A 32 24.39 -26.14 -22.54
C TRP A 32 25.66 -26.61 -23.28
N VAL A 33 26.83 -26.08 -22.91
CA VAL A 33 28.11 -26.45 -23.54
C VAL A 33 28.69 -27.75 -22.98
N VAL A 34 28.56 -28.01 -21.67
CA VAL A 34 29.19 -29.18 -21.02
C VAL A 34 28.25 -30.39 -20.97
N PHE A 35 26.94 -30.16 -20.82
CA PHE A 35 25.95 -31.22 -20.64
C PHE A 35 24.63 -30.88 -21.35
N LEU A 36 24.48 -31.37 -22.58
CA LEU A 36 23.35 -31.12 -23.47
C LEU A 36 21.96 -31.46 -22.85
N ILE A 37 21.90 -32.43 -21.92
CA ILE A 37 20.66 -32.89 -21.28
C ILE A 37 20.22 -32.04 -20.07
N PRO A 38 21.06 -31.68 -19.08
CA PRO A 38 20.66 -30.80 -17.98
C PRO A 38 20.45 -29.35 -18.41
N GLY A 39 20.98 -28.91 -19.56
CA GLY A 39 20.71 -27.59 -20.15
C GLY A 39 19.22 -27.27 -20.25
N PRO A 40 18.41 -28.03 -21.01
CA PRO A 40 16.97 -27.78 -21.13
C PRO A 40 16.23 -27.89 -19.80
N PHE A 41 16.59 -28.82 -18.92
CA PHE A 41 15.97 -28.93 -17.59
C PHE A 41 16.22 -27.66 -16.74
N TYR A 42 17.45 -27.14 -16.76
CA TYR A 42 17.81 -25.91 -16.07
C TYR A 42 17.06 -24.69 -16.63
N THR A 43 16.94 -24.58 -17.96
CA THR A 43 16.16 -23.50 -18.58
C THR A 43 14.69 -23.52 -18.16
N LEU A 44 14.10 -24.72 -18.04
CA LEU A 44 12.71 -24.88 -17.63
C LEU A 44 12.51 -24.47 -16.17
N TRP A 45 13.36 -24.95 -15.26
CA TRP A 45 13.34 -24.55 -13.85
C TRP A 45 13.49 -23.02 -13.69
N ARG A 46 14.39 -22.42 -14.48
CA ARG A 46 14.60 -20.97 -14.49
C ARG A 46 13.39 -20.19 -14.99
N MET A 47 12.69 -20.72 -16.00
CA MET A 47 11.48 -20.09 -16.52
C MET A 47 10.31 -20.21 -15.54
N LEU A 48 10.18 -21.35 -14.86
CA LEU A 48 9.14 -21.60 -13.86
C LEU A 48 9.35 -20.77 -12.59
N GLY A 49 10.60 -20.55 -12.17
CA GLY A 49 10.93 -19.79 -10.98
C GLY A 49 10.82 -18.27 -11.09
N LYS A 50 10.27 -17.73 -12.19
CA LYS A 50 10.08 -16.26 -12.37
C LYS A 50 9.22 -15.70 -11.25
N LYS A 51 9.77 -14.74 -10.50
CA LYS A 51 9.04 -14.03 -9.44
C LYS A 51 8.77 -12.59 -9.83
N TRP A 52 7.74 -12.00 -9.22
CA TRP A 52 7.39 -10.60 -9.41
C TRP A 52 7.89 -9.78 -8.23
N LYS A 53 8.61 -8.69 -8.52
CA LYS A 53 9.07 -7.74 -7.51
C LYS A 53 8.54 -6.33 -7.76
N CYS A 54 8.40 -5.57 -6.68
CA CYS A 54 8.14 -4.14 -6.75
C CYS A 54 9.41 -3.41 -7.25
N PRO A 55 9.30 -2.45 -8.18
CA PRO A 55 10.45 -1.66 -8.62
C PRO A 55 10.93 -0.64 -7.58
N GLN A 56 10.09 -0.26 -6.60
CA GLN A 56 10.38 0.81 -5.65
C GLN A 56 10.92 0.29 -4.31
N CYS A 57 10.30 -0.73 -3.71
CA CYS A 57 10.75 -1.32 -2.44
C CYS A 57 11.51 -2.64 -2.60
N GLU A 58 11.66 -3.13 -3.84
CA GLU A 58 12.35 -4.37 -4.21
C GLU A 58 11.83 -5.66 -3.57
N GLN A 59 10.72 -5.58 -2.84
CA GLN A 59 10.09 -6.73 -2.22
C GLN A 59 9.44 -7.65 -3.26
N ILE A 60 9.56 -8.94 -3.02
CA ILE A 60 9.03 -10.00 -3.87
C ILE A 60 7.61 -10.33 -3.42
N ASN A 61 6.71 -10.67 -4.35
CA ASN A 61 5.34 -11.11 -4.06
C ASN A 61 4.48 -10.09 -3.28
N THR A 62 4.84 -8.81 -3.29
CA THR A 62 4.08 -7.73 -2.63
C THR A 62 3.17 -6.96 -3.58
N MET A 63 3.18 -7.29 -4.88
CA MET A 63 2.35 -6.62 -5.89
C MET A 63 1.11 -7.46 -6.19
N PHE A 64 -0.06 -6.88 -5.97
CA PHE A 64 -1.36 -7.49 -6.19
C PHE A 64 -2.18 -6.65 -7.17
N SER A 65 -3.15 -7.24 -7.85
CA SER A 65 -4.01 -6.48 -8.75
C SER A 65 -4.93 -5.54 -7.97
N VAL A 66 -5.19 -4.35 -8.50
CA VAL A 66 -6.09 -3.37 -7.88
C VAL A 66 -7.51 -3.93 -7.70
N GLY A 67 -7.96 -4.81 -8.60
CA GLY A 67 -9.25 -5.47 -8.50
C GLY A 67 -9.34 -6.56 -7.42
N SER A 68 -8.22 -7.05 -6.88
CA SER A 68 -8.22 -8.09 -5.84
C SER A 68 -8.70 -7.55 -4.50
N LYS A 69 -9.24 -8.42 -3.63
CA LYS A 69 -9.68 -8.04 -2.27
C LYS A 69 -8.56 -7.34 -1.49
N LEU A 70 -7.34 -7.89 -1.55
CA LEU A 70 -6.16 -7.30 -0.89
C LEU A 70 -5.78 -5.93 -1.50
N GLY A 71 -5.84 -5.80 -2.82
CA GLY A 71 -5.58 -4.52 -3.49
C GLY A 71 -6.57 -3.44 -3.09
N LYS A 72 -7.87 -3.77 -3.00
CA LYS A 72 -8.92 -2.85 -2.55
C LYS A 72 -8.73 -2.41 -1.10
N LEU A 73 -8.39 -3.34 -0.20
CA LEU A 73 -8.14 -3.02 1.21
C LEU A 73 -6.96 -2.05 1.37
N LYS A 74 -5.85 -2.27 0.65
CA LYS A 74 -4.70 -1.37 0.70
C LYS A 74 -5.02 0.01 0.12
N LEU A 75 -5.84 0.06 -0.93
CA LEU A 75 -6.29 1.33 -1.51
C LEU A 75 -7.17 2.13 -0.56
N ASP A 76 -8.08 1.46 0.15
CA ASP A 76 -8.93 2.07 1.15
C ASP A 76 -8.11 2.66 2.31
N GLU A 77 -7.14 1.89 2.81
CA GLU A 77 -6.18 2.32 3.83
C GLU A 77 -5.40 3.58 3.41
N ILE A 78 -4.83 3.57 2.20
CA ILE A 78 -4.09 4.73 1.67
C ILE A 78 -5.02 5.95 1.53
N ASN A 79 -6.27 5.76 1.12
CA ASN A 79 -7.23 6.85 0.99
C ASN A 79 -7.63 7.42 2.36
N SER A 80 -7.78 6.58 3.39
CA SER A 80 -8.04 7.05 4.76
C SER A 80 -6.87 7.88 5.31
N ASP A 81 -5.62 7.40 5.14
CA ASP A 81 -4.44 8.14 5.59
C ASP A 81 -4.32 9.52 4.91
N ILE A 82 -4.59 9.59 3.60
CA ILE A 82 -4.61 10.85 2.84
C ILE A 82 -5.71 11.78 3.36
N SER A 83 -6.86 11.23 3.76
CA SER A 83 -7.96 12.03 4.29
C SER A 83 -7.59 12.67 5.63
N ASP A 84 -6.95 11.94 6.52
CA ASP A 84 -6.50 12.44 7.82
C ASP A 84 -5.35 13.44 7.67
N GLU A 85 -4.38 13.19 6.79
CA GLU A 85 -3.32 14.16 6.50
C GLU A 85 -3.89 15.47 5.92
N LYS A 86 -4.88 15.37 5.02
CA LYS A 86 -5.55 16.55 4.48
C LYS A 86 -6.31 17.30 5.56
N LEU A 87 -7.06 16.61 6.41
CA LEU A 87 -7.78 17.22 7.53
C LEU A 87 -6.83 17.93 8.50
N ALA A 88 -5.66 17.35 8.77
CA ALA A 88 -4.64 17.95 9.62
C ALA A 88 -4.03 19.24 9.05
N LYS A 89 -4.01 19.40 7.71
CA LYS A 89 -3.49 20.60 7.03
C LYS A 89 -4.54 21.67 6.79
N ILE A 90 -5.83 21.36 6.91
CA ILE A 90 -6.88 22.36 6.75
C ILE A 90 -6.82 23.30 7.97
N PRO A 91 -6.51 24.61 7.79
CA PRO A 91 -6.65 25.57 8.87
C PRO A 91 -8.13 25.61 9.26
N ASN A 92 -8.39 25.24 10.49
CA ASN A 92 -9.69 25.18 11.13
C ASN A 92 -10.19 26.61 11.40
N MET A 93 -10.67 27.28 10.34
CA MET A 93 -11.39 28.56 10.40
C MET A 93 -12.50 28.52 11.46
N TRP A 94 -13.14 27.35 11.62
CA TRP A 94 -14.13 27.06 12.65
C TRP A 94 -13.65 27.25 14.09
N GLU A 95 -12.38 26.99 14.41
CA GLU A 95 -11.89 27.15 15.80
C GLU A 95 -11.77 28.62 16.21
N ALA A 96 -11.51 29.52 15.26
CA ALA A 96 -11.51 30.95 15.51
C ALA A 96 -12.95 31.46 15.72
N ASP A 97 -13.88 31.06 14.84
CA ASP A 97 -15.29 31.44 14.90
C ASP A 97 -15.98 30.92 16.18
N VAL A 98 -15.67 29.70 16.61
CA VAL A 98 -16.20 29.11 17.85
C VAL A 98 -15.62 29.80 19.09
N LYS A 99 -14.34 30.17 19.08
CA LYS A 99 -13.73 30.94 20.19
C LYS A 99 -14.37 32.31 20.32
N GLU A 100 -14.64 32.99 19.20
CA GLU A 100 -15.29 34.30 19.18
C GLU A 100 -16.74 34.22 19.65
N TYR A 101 -17.51 33.23 19.16
CA TYR A 101 -18.88 32.97 19.59
C TYR A 101 -18.97 32.66 21.09
N ASN A 102 -18.12 31.76 21.60
CA ASN A 102 -18.11 31.39 23.02
C ASN A 102 -17.72 32.57 23.93
N LYS A 103 -16.79 33.42 23.48
CA LYS A 103 -16.40 34.65 24.17
C LYS A 103 -17.56 35.65 24.23
N LYS A 104 -18.35 35.77 23.15
CA LYS A 104 -19.51 36.68 23.08
C LYS A 104 -20.68 36.21 23.96
N HIS A 105 -20.84 34.91 24.15
CA HIS A 105 -21.95 34.31 24.88
C HIS A 105 -21.62 33.84 26.31
N GLY A 106 -20.40 34.09 26.81
CA GLY A 106 -20.03 33.83 28.21
C GLY A 106 -20.05 32.34 28.61
N ILE A 107 -19.82 31.44 27.66
CA ILE A 107 -19.89 30.00 27.89
C ILE A 107 -18.60 29.52 28.56
N ILE A 108 -18.58 29.50 29.89
CA ILE A 108 -17.54 28.87 30.69
C ILE A 108 -17.98 27.43 31.05
N ASN A 109 -17.21 26.45 30.56
CA ASN A 109 -17.29 24.99 30.81
C ASN A 109 -18.00 24.10 29.75
N GLN A 110 -17.21 23.76 28.71
CA GLN A 110 -17.09 22.51 27.92
C GLN A 110 -18.34 21.78 27.37
N PRO A 111 -18.21 21.12 26.21
CA PRO A 111 -18.06 19.67 26.32
C PRO A 111 -16.81 19.13 25.60
N LYS A 112 -16.11 18.19 26.26
CA LYS A 112 -15.29 17.21 25.57
C LYS A 112 -16.12 16.65 24.41
N THR A 113 -15.54 16.71 23.22
CA THR A 113 -16.10 16.20 21.97
C THR A 113 -16.88 14.90 22.17
N ILE A 114 -18.15 14.90 21.76
CA ILE A 114 -19.06 13.74 21.70
C ILE A 114 -18.42 12.51 21.02
N ILE A 115 -17.37 12.74 20.22
CA ILE A 115 -16.57 11.73 19.51
C ILE A 115 -15.90 10.72 20.46
N LYS A 116 -15.46 11.14 21.67
CA LYS A 116 -14.83 10.20 22.62
C LYS A 116 -15.82 9.25 23.29
N GLU A 117 -17.09 9.66 23.44
CA GLU A 117 -18.08 8.86 24.16
C GLU A 117 -18.65 7.71 23.31
N LYS A 118 -18.54 7.81 21.98
CA LYS A 118 -18.88 6.71 21.07
C LYS A 118 -17.78 5.65 20.99
N SER A 119 -16.49 6.03 20.92
CA SER A 119 -15.41 5.03 20.79
C SER A 119 -15.26 4.13 22.02
N ASP A 120 -15.60 4.62 23.21
CA ASP A 120 -15.54 3.83 24.45
C ASP A 120 -16.70 2.81 24.60
N LYS A 121 -17.86 3.04 23.96
CA LYS A 121 -18.99 2.11 24.01
C LYS A 121 -18.86 0.94 23.02
N ASP A 122 -18.12 1.13 21.94
CA ASP A 122 -17.92 0.10 20.91
C ASP A 122 -16.75 -0.87 21.21
N GLN A 123 -15.89 -0.54 22.19
CA GLN A 123 -14.77 -1.40 22.64
C GLN A 123 -15.12 -2.36 23.80
N LYS A 124 -16.39 -2.40 24.22
CA LYS A 124 -16.83 -3.30 25.30
C LYS A 124 -17.92 -4.25 24.80
N TRP A 125 -17.51 -5.23 24.00
CA TRP A 125 -18.16 -6.53 23.87
C TRP A 125 -17.12 -7.60 23.56
#